data_AF-A0A410G3M4-F1
#
_entry.id   AF-A0A410G3M4-F1
#
_cell.length_a   1.000
_cell.length_b   1.000
_cell.length_c   1.000
_cell.angle_alpha   90.00
_cell.angle_beta   90.00
_cell.angle_gamma   90.00
#
_symmetry.space_group_name_H-M   'P 1'
#
loop_
_entity.id
_entity.type
_entity.pdbx_description
1 polymer ?
#
loop_
_entity_poly.entity_id
_entity_poly.type
_entity_poly.pdbx_seq_one_letter_code
_entity_poly.pdbx_strand_id
1 'polypeptide(L)'
;MALKSGTKGTSSAVYPGSMSDAMAQAFREEWPTVMGDAPVPASNEQMNLIFRAVSQGVIRHLKQNCSSMRVAITVTIGGSTYNGTGTVNDIDIT
;
A
#
# COMPACT_ATOMS: atom_id res chain seq x y z
N MET A 1 32.15 -8.89 -20.67
CA MET A 1 32.02 -7.42 -20.51
C MET A 1 31.67 -7.13 -19.06
N ALA A 2 32.44 -6.29 -18.37
CA ALA A 2 32.21 -5.98 -16.96
C ALA A 2 31.09 -4.92 -16.84
N LEU A 3 30.05 -5.23 -16.06
CA LEU A 3 29.02 -4.27 -15.69
C LEU A 3 29.63 -3.27 -14.69
N LYS A 4 29.57 -1.97 -15.01
CA LYS A 4 30.12 -0.89 -14.18
C LYS A 4 29.26 -0.74 -12.91
N SER A 5 29.91 -0.65 -11.75
CA SER A 5 29.23 -0.36 -10.48
C SER A 5 28.49 0.98 -10.59
N GLY A 6 27.19 0.99 -10.31
CA GLY A 6 26.33 2.17 -10.40
C GLY A 6 25.20 2.11 -11.43
N THR A 7 25.06 1.02 -12.20
CA THR A 7 23.86 0.83 -13.03
C THR A 7 22.65 0.59 -12.13
N LYS A 8 21.92 1.66 -11.77
CA LYS A 8 20.56 1.55 -11.24
C LYS A 8 19.76 0.72 -12.23
N GLY A 9 19.19 -0.39 -11.79
CA GLY A 9 18.28 -1.17 -12.61
C GLY A 9 17.19 -0.24 -13.13
N THR A 10 16.96 -0.23 -14.44
CA THR A 10 15.94 0.56 -15.14
C THR A 10 14.51 0.11 -14.82
N SER A 11 14.31 -0.57 -13.71
CA SER A 11 13.00 -0.98 -13.22
C SER A 11 12.41 0.15 -12.38
N SER A 12 12.02 1.24 -13.05
CA SER A 12 10.80 1.95 -12.66
C SER A 12 9.64 0.99 -12.90
N ALA A 13 9.56 -0.05 -12.07
CA ALA A 13 8.41 -0.94 -12.06
C ALA A 13 7.26 -0.10 -11.50
N VAL A 14 6.53 0.54 -12.40
CA VAL A 14 5.20 1.01 -12.13
C VAL A 14 4.41 -0.25 -11.84
N TYR A 15 3.86 -0.36 -10.63
CA TYR A 15 2.97 -1.46 -10.25
C TYR A 15 1.56 -0.88 -10.15
N PRO A 16 0.82 -0.79 -11.28
CA PRO A 16 -0.55 -0.30 -11.26
C PRO A 16 -1.39 -1.10 -10.25
N GLY A 17 -2.15 -0.40 -9.41
CA GLY A 17 -2.97 -1.03 -8.38
C GLY A 17 -2.21 -1.50 -7.14
N SER A 18 -0.92 -1.17 -7.02
CA SER A 18 -0.18 -1.37 -5.76
C SER A 18 -0.59 -0.34 -4.70
N MET A 19 -0.36 -0.66 -3.43
CA MET A 19 -0.54 0.30 -2.34
C MET A 19 0.28 1.59 -2.55
N SER A 20 1.46 1.50 -3.18
CA SER A 20 2.27 2.68 -3.51
C SER A 20 1.65 3.55 -4.60
N ASP A 21 0.90 2.96 -5.52
CA ASP A 21 0.16 3.68 -6.56
C ASP A 21 -1.04 4.42 -5.94
N ALA A 22 -1.78 3.74 -5.05
CA ALA A 22 -2.85 4.35 -4.27
C ALA A 22 -2.34 5.52 -3.40
N MET A 23 -1.16 5.39 -2.79
CA MET A 23 -0.53 6.49 -2.04
C MET A 23 -0.14 7.67 -2.95
N ALA A 24 0.36 7.40 -4.15
CA ALA A 24 0.66 8.45 -5.12
C ALA A 24 -0.60 9.18 -5.60
N GLN A 25 -1.72 8.47 -5.74
CA GLN A 25 -3.01 9.08 -6.05
C GLN A 25 -3.51 9.95 -4.88
N ALA A 26 -3.54 9.41 -3.66
CA ALA A 26 -3.95 10.14 -2.47
C ALA A 26 -3.12 11.41 -2.26
N PHE A 27 -1.80 11.35 -2.51
CA PHE A 27 -0.93 12.53 -2.46
C PHE A 27 -1.40 13.64 -3.41
N ARG A 28 -1.81 13.30 -4.63
CA ARG A 28 -2.28 14.30 -5.63
C ARG A 28 -3.64 14.87 -5.24
N GLU A 29 -4.50 14.06 -4.65
CA GLU A 29 -5.84 14.47 -4.19
C GLU A 29 -5.75 15.42 -2.98
N GLU A 30 -4.84 15.16 -2.05
CA GLU A 30 -4.64 16.00 -0.86
C GLU A 30 -3.79 17.26 -1.14
N TRP A 31 -2.97 17.24 -2.19
CA TRP A 31 -2.10 18.36 -2.54
C TRP A 31 -2.81 19.72 -2.61
N PRO A 32 -3.91 19.92 -3.36
CA PRO A 32 -4.58 21.22 -3.41
C PRO A 32 -5.12 21.68 -2.06
N THR A 33 -5.50 20.75 -1.18
CA THR A 33 -6.00 21.06 0.17
C THR A 33 -4.87 21.57 1.08
N VAL A 34 -3.67 21.00 0.97
CA VAL A 34 -2.55 21.32 1.86
C VAL A 34 -1.67 22.44 1.29
N MET A 35 -1.48 22.47 -0.02
CA MET A 35 -0.50 23.32 -0.70
C MET A 35 -1.14 24.43 -1.56
N GLY A 36 -2.47 24.46 -1.67
CA GLY A 36 -3.20 25.46 -2.46
C GLY A 36 -2.85 25.42 -3.94
N ASP A 37 -2.52 26.57 -4.50
CA ASP A 37 -2.21 26.74 -5.94
C ASP A 37 -0.78 26.33 -6.32
N ALA A 38 0.02 25.82 -5.38
CA ALA A 38 1.36 25.36 -5.68
C ALA A 38 1.33 24.20 -6.70
N PRO A 39 2.20 24.19 -7.72
CA PRO A 39 2.21 23.12 -8.71
C PRO A 39 2.51 21.77 -8.04
N VAL A 40 1.72 20.74 -8.39
CA VAL A 40 1.97 19.38 -7.93
C VAL A 40 3.34 18.92 -8.43
N PRO A 41 4.23 18.41 -7.57
CA PRO A 41 5.53 17.92 -7.97
C PRO A 41 5.38 16.81 -9.00
N ALA A 42 6.21 16.86 -10.05
CA ALA A 42 6.33 15.73 -10.96
C ALA A 42 6.81 14.48 -10.20
N SER A 43 6.18 13.34 -10.47
CA SER A 43 6.62 12.06 -9.91
C SER A 43 8.07 11.80 -10.32
N ASN A 44 8.92 11.54 -9.34
CA ASN A 44 10.32 11.20 -9.53
C ASN A 44 10.68 9.92 -8.75
N GLU A 45 11.86 9.36 -9.00
CA GLU A 45 12.29 8.11 -8.34
C GLU A 45 12.28 8.20 -6.81
N GLN A 46 12.60 9.37 -6.25
CA GLN A 46 12.67 9.56 -4.80
C GLN A 46 11.28 9.53 -4.17
N MET A 47 10.31 10.18 -4.80
CA MET A 47 8.91 10.20 -4.40
C MET A 47 8.29 8.79 -4.50
N ASN A 48 8.58 8.07 -5.59
CA ASN A 48 8.14 6.69 -5.75
C ASN A 48 8.76 5.75 -4.70
N LEU A 49 10.04 5.96 -4.35
CA LEU A 49 10.71 5.22 -3.29
C LEU A 49 10.05 5.47 -1.92
N ILE A 50 9.67 6.72 -1.63
CA ILE A 50 8.96 7.07 -0.39
C ILE A 50 7.62 6.33 -0.32
N PHE A 51 6.78 6.40 -1.35
CA PHE A 51 5.49 5.70 -1.34
C PHE A 51 5.64 4.19 -1.20
N ARG A 52 6.65 3.60 -1.85
CA ARG A 52 6.97 2.18 -1.69
C ARG A 52 7.42 1.85 -0.27
N ALA A 53 8.30 2.66 0.33
CA ALA A 53 8.78 2.45 1.69
C ALA A 53 7.66 2.56 2.72
N VAL A 54 6.77 3.56 2.57
CA VAL A 54 5.59 3.72 3.43
C VAL A 54 4.64 2.54 3.26
N SER A 55 4.34 2.13 2.02
CA SER A 55 3.52 0.93 1.75
C SER A 55 4.06 -0.32 2.43
N GLN A 56 5.37 -0.56 2.32
CA GLN A 56 6.03 -1.69 3.00
C GLN A 56 5.96 -1.55 4.52
N GLY A 57 6.12 -0.34 5.06
CA GLY A 57 6.01 -0.07 6.49
C GLY A 57 4.61 -0.38 7.03
N VAL A 58 3.56 0.07 6.33
CA VAL A 58 2.16 -0.22 6.68
C VAL A 58 1.92 -1.73 6.72
N ILE A 59 2.31 -2.45 5.67
CA ILE A 59 2.14 -3.90 5.59
C ILE A 59 2.89 -4.63 6.71
N ARG A 60 4.14 -4.24 6.99
CA ARG A 60 4.93 -4.82 8.10
C ARG A 60 4.26 -4.56 9.44
N HIS A 61 3.76 -3.35 9.66
CA HIS A 61 3.07 -3.00 10.89
C HIS A 61 1.79 -3.84 11.07
N LEU A 62 0.98 -3.98 10.02
CA LEU A 62 -0.23 -4.82 10.05
C LEU A 62 0.12 -6.28 10.33
N LYS A 63 1.17 -6.82 9.72
CA LYS A 63 1.61 -8.21 9.97
C LYS A 63 2.10 -8.41 11.41
N GLN A 64 2.84 -7.46 11.97
CA GLN A 64 3.33 -7.53 13.35
C GLN A 64 2.21 -7.35 14.39
N ASN A 65 1.13 -6.68 14.02
CA ASN A 65 0.02 -6.33 14.91
C ASN A 65 -1.31 -6.94 14.43
N CYS A 66 -1.25 -8.08 13.75
CA CYS A 66 -2.41 -8.76 13.16
C CYS A 66 -3.53 -9.02 14.17
N SER A 67 -3.17 -9.30 15.43
CA SER A 67 -4.12 -9.48 16.55
C SER A 67 -5.01 -8.26 16.82
N SER A 68 -4.62 -7.08 16.35
CA SER A 68 -5.38 -5.83 16.47
C SER A 68 -6.47 -5.72 15.41
N MET A 69 -6.40 -6.53 14.36
CA MET A 69 -7.38 -6.56 13.28
C MET A 69 -8.57 -7.43 13.68
N ARG A 70 -9.77 -6.90 13.49
CA ARG A 70 -11.02 -7.64 13.67
C ARG A 70 -11.59 -8.04 12.32
N VAL A 71 -11.98 -9.29 12.19
CA VAL A 71 -12.69 -9.82 11.03
C VAL A 71 -14.13 -10.06 11.43
N ALA A 72 -15.06 -9.56 10.63
CA ALA A 72 -16.46 -9.94 10.70
C ALA A 72 -16.72 -10.99 9.61
N ILE A 73 -17.35 -12.10 9.99
CA ILE A 73 -17.71 -13.18 9.09
C ILE A 73 -19.23 -13.26 9.05
N THR A 74 -19.80 -13.10 7.87
CA THR A 74 -21.22 -13.31 7.62
C THR A 74 -21.38 -14.53 6.73
N VAL A 75 -22.04 -15.56 7.23
CA VAL A 75 -22.29 -16.82 6.50
C VAL A 75 -23.79 -16.96 6.28
N THR A 76 -24.22 -17.14 5.03
CA THR A 76 -25.62 -17.38 4.69
C THR A 76 -25.79 -18.82 4.22
N ILE A 77 -26.56 -19.62 4.97
CA ILE A 77 -26.82 -21.03 4.68
C ILE A 77 -28.33 -21.26 4.71
N GLY A 78 -28.89 -21.78 3.61
CA GLY A 78 -30.32 -22.14 3.54
C GLY A 78 -31.28 -20.98 3.83
N GLY A 79 -30.91 -19.75 3.48
CA GLY A 79 -31.72 -18.54 3.74
C GLY A 79 -31.58 -17.94 5.15
N SER A 80 -30.78 -18.55 6.03
CA SER A 80 -30.45 -17.99 7.34
C SER A 80 -29.07 -17.35 7.34
N THR A 81 -28.90 -16.22 8.02
CA THR A 81 -27.64 -15.49 8.14
C THR A 81 -27.05 -15.65 9.53
N TYR A 82 -25.78 -16.03 9.59
CA TYR A 82 -24.99 -16.18 10.80
C TYR A 82 -23.86 -15.15 10.78
N ASN A 83 -23.70 -14.42 11.88
CA ASN A 83 -22.63 -13.43 12.04
C ASN A 83 -21.66 -13.90 13.12
N GLY A 84 -20.37 -13.84 12.81
CA GLY A 84 -19.27 -14.10 13.74
C GLY A 84 -18.24 -12.97 13.68
N THR A 85 -17.47 -12.83 14.75
CA THR A 85 -16.27 -11.98 14.73
C THR A 85 -15.07 -12.78 15.21
N GLY A 86 -13.90 -12.46 14.70
CA GLY A 86 -12.65 -13.10 15.06
C GLY A 86 -11.46 -12.14 14.95
N THR A 87 -10.31 -12.58 15.43
CA THR A 87 -9.03 -11.87 15.30
C THR A 87 -8.19 -12.51 14.22
N VAL A 88 -7.35 -11.71 13.55
CA VAL A 88 -6.38 -12.24 12.58
C VAL A 88 -5.16 -12.77 13.34
N ASN A 89 -4.80 -14.03 13.09
CA ASN A 89 -3.62 -14.64 13.70
C ASN A 89 -2.36 -14.47 12.86
N ASP A 90 -2.50 -14.48 11.53
CA ASP A 90 -1.38 -14.26 10.59
C ASP A 90 -1.89 -13.66 9.27
N ILE A 91 -1.00 -12.96 8.58
CA ILE A 91 -1.23 -12.38 7.25
C ILE A 91 -0.12 -12.90 6.33
N ASP A 92 -0.52 -13.67 5.32
CA ASP A 92 0.36 -14.09 4.24
C ASP A 92 0.18 -13.20 3.01
N ILE A 93 1.29 -12.87 2.35
CA ILE A 93 1.33 -11.97 1.18
C ILE A 93 2.14 -12.67 0.10
N THR A 94 1.41 -13.14 -0.92
CA THR A 94 1.95 -13.76 -2.14
C THR A 94 2.23 -12.72 -3.22
#